data_AF-A0A7C1PDB5-F1
#
_entry.id   AF-A0A7C1PDB5-F1
#
_cell.length_a   1.000
_cell.length_b   1.000
_cell.length_c   1.000
_cell.angle_alpha   90.00
_cell.angle_beta   90.00
_cell.angle_gamma   90.00
#
_symmetry.space_group_name_H-M   'P 1'
#
loop_
_entity.id
_entity.type
_entity.pdbx_description
1 polymer ?
#
loop_
_entity_poly.entity_id
_entity_poly.type
_entity_poly.pdbx_seq_one_letter_code
_entity_poly.pdbx_strand_id
1 'polypeptide(L)'
;KGFADAVANPEEGVAAVLKRNETLNADIEKERLEMANAMNIKTPYVVENGMGSVDMARLSASIETLKVSMGLKGNVAAEQVFDGSFLPAKEERMLP
;
A
#
# COMPACT_ATOMS: atom_id res chain seq x y z
N LYS A 1 -9.29 10.93 6.52
CA LYS A 1 -7.87 11.30 6.51
C LYS A 1 -7.05 10.08 6.87
N GLY A 2 -6.11 9.68 6.00
CA GLY A 2 -5.52 8.33 5.94
C GLY A 2 -4.05 8.37 5.54
N PHE A 3 -3.61 7.53 4.61
CA PHE A 3 -2.19 7.45 4.22
C PHE A 3 -1.63 8.76 3.64
N ALA A 4 -2.38 9.49 2.81
CA ALA A 4 -1.90 10.76 2.24
C ALA A 4 -1.54 11.79 3.34
N ASP A 5 -2.37 11.92 4.38
CA ASP A 5 -2.07 12.82 5.50
C ASP A 5 -0.91 12.30 6.36
N ALA A 6 -0.79 10.98 6.56
CA ALA A 6 0.34 10.39 7.30
C ALA A 6 1.68 10.54 6.56
N VAL A 7 1.66 10.62 5.22
CA VAL A 7 2.84 10.94 4.41
C VAL A 7 3.16 12.44 4.49
N ALA A 8 2.14 13.30 4.45
CA ALA A 8 2.32 14.76 4.58
C ALA A 8 2.81 15.17 5.97
N ASN A 9 2.27 14.56 7.02
CA ASN A 9 2.49 14.88 8.42
C ASN A 9 2.80 13.60 9.22
N PRO A 10 4.03 13.04 9.10
CA PRO A 10 4.40 11.79 9.78
C PRO A 10 4.17 11.80 11.30
N GLU A 11 4.36 12.94 11.95
CA GLU A 11 4.13 13.11 13.39
C GLU A 11 2.66 12.88 13.79
N GLU A 12 1.71 13.37 12.99
CA GLU A 12 0.29 13.12 13.23
C GLU A 12 -0.07 11.65 13.01
N GLY A 13 0.55 11.02 12.00
CA GLY A 13 0.42 9.59 11.75
C GLY A 13 0.91 8.74 12.93
N VAL A 14 2.10 9.05 13.44
CA VAL A 14 2.67 8.41 14.63
C VAL A 14 1.78 8.62 15.85
N ALA A 15 1.32 9.85 16.10
CA ALA A 15 0.41 10.16 17.20
C ALA A 15 -0.91 9.37 17.13
N ALA A 16 -1.42 9.11 15.92
CA ALA A 16 -2.61 8.27 15.73
C ALA A 16 -2.35 6.80 16.09
N VAL A 17 -1.16 6.27 15.79
CA VAL A 17 -0.75 4.90 16.14
C VAL A 17 -0.52 4.75 17.65
N LEU A 18 0.15 5.71 18.30
CA LEU A 18 0.40 5.69 19.75
C LEU A 18 -0.89 5.63 20.58
N LYS A 19 -1.97 6.27 20.12
CA LYS A 19 -3.31 6.16 20.76
C LYS A 19 -3.88 4.74 20.77
N ARG A 20 -3.34 3.83 19.95
CA ARG A 20 -3.72 2.42 19.87
C ARG A 20 -2.67 1.48 20.47
N ASN A 21 -1.42 1.94 20.59
CA ASN A 21 -0.34 1.20 21.21
C ASN A 21 0.61 2.15 21.96
N GLU A 22 0.37 2.30 23.26
CA GLU A 22 1.11 3.21 24.14
C GLU A 22 2.52 2.70 24.49
N THR A 23 2.86 1.46 24.12
CA THR A 23 4.19 0.89 24.39
C THR A 23 5.23 1.28 23.34
N LEU A 24 4.80 1.92 22.24
CA LEU A 24 5.69 2.37 21.17
C LEU A 24 6.43 3.65 21.58
N ASN A 25 7.63 3.81 21.05
CA ASN A 25 8.40 5.03 21.19
C ASN A 25 8.13 5.95 19.98
N ALA A 26 7.68 7.18 20.23
CA ALA A 26 7.28 8.10 19.18
C ALA A 26 8.40 8.46 18.20
N ASP A 27 9.63 8.65 18.70
CA ASP A 27 10.78 9.02 17.86
C ASP A 27 11.16 7.86 16.93
N ILE A 28 11.16 6.63 17.45
CA ILE A 28 11.42 5.43 16.66
C ILE A 28 10.33 5.23 15.60
N GLU A 29 9.06 5.40 15.95
CA GLU A 29 7.97 5.22 14.98
C GLU A 29 7.98 6.30 13.89
N LYS A 30 8.41 7.52 14.22
CA LYS A 30 8.60 8.58 13.22
C LYS A 30 9.68 8.20 12.21
N GLU A 31 10.85 7.77 12.69
CA GLU A 31 11.93 7.31 11.81
C GLU A 31 11.48 6.12 10.93
N ARG A 32 10.76 5.16 11.52
CA ARG A 32 10.21 4.01 10.78
C ARG A 32 9.20 4.44 9.71
N LEU A 33 8.33 5.39 10.00
CA LEU A 33 7.34 5.88 9.05
C LEU A 33 8.01 6.66 7.91
N GLU A 34 8.99 7.51 8.20
CA GLU A 34 9.76 8.22 7.19
C GLU A 34 10.51 7.24 6.26
N MET A 35 11.16 6.23 6.84
CA MET A 35 11.82 5.16 6.08
C MET A 35 10.83 4.37 5.22
N ALA A 36 9.68 3.98 5.78
CA ALA A 36 8.64 3.25 5.06
C ALA A 36 8.08 4.08 3.90
N ASN A 37 7.87 5.38 4.12
CA ASN A 37 7.42 6.33 3.10
C ASN A 37 8.41 6.40 1.94
N ALA A 38 9.70 6.58 2.23
CA ALA A 38 10.75 6.69 1.23
C ALA A 38 11.00 5.40 0.45
N MET A 39 10.90 4.24 1.09
CA MET A 39 11.36 2.97 0.50
C MET A 39 10.23 2.06 0.01
N ASN A 40 9.05 2.08 0.62
CA ASN A 40 8.04 1.04 0.42
C ASN A 40 6.63 1.58 0.10
N ILE A 41 6.29 2.80 0.52
CA ILE A 41 4.96 3.38 0.31
C ILE A 41 4.96 4.30 -0.92
N LYS A 42 5.80 5.34 -0.95
CA LYS A 42 5.89 6.29 -2.09
C LYS A 42 6.84 5.77 -3.17
N THR A 43 6.60 4.55 -3.62
CA THR A 43 7.38 3.91 -4.69
C THR A 43 7.18 4.60 -6.03
N PRO A 44 8.06 4.39 -7.04
CA PRO A 44 7.86 4.93 -8.38
C PRO A 44 6.49 4.60 -8.99
N TYR A 45 5.98 3.38 -8.75
CA TYR A 45 4.66 2.99 -9.21
C TYR A 45 3.54 3.84 -8.59
N VAL A 46 3.62 4.12 -7.28
CA VAL A 46 2.65 4.95 -6.57
C VAL A 46 2.73 6.42 -7.01
N VAL A 47 3.94 6.93 -7.26
CA VAL A 47 4.13 8.28 -7.82
C VAL A 47 3.49 8.42 -9.20
N GLU A 48 3.49 7.35 -10.01
CA GLU A 48 2.89 7.38 -11.34
C GLU A 48 1.37 7.09 -11.32
N ASN A 49 0.90 6.16 -10.47
CA ASN A 49 -0.44 5.56 -10.57
C ASN A 49 -1.37 5.85 -9.38
N GLY A 50 -0.85 6.49 -8.33
CA GLY A 50 -1.53 6.66 -7.04
C GLY A 50 -1.50 5.39 -6.20
N MET A 51 -1.70 5.53 -4.89
CA MET A 51 -1.66 4.43 -3.94
C MET A 51 -2.87 3.49 -4.07
N GLY A 52 -2.67 2.19 -3.88
CA GLY A 52 -3.73 1.19 -3.67
C GLY A 52 -4.20 0.41 -4.90
N SER A 53 -3.92 0.87 -6.13
CA SER A 53 -4.20 0.09 -7.34
C SER A 53 -3.17 -1.03 -7.54
N VAL A 54 -3.50 -1.99 -8.41
CA VAL A 54 -2.57 -3.04 -8.85
C VAL A 54 -2.32 -2.93 -10.35
N ASP A 55 -1.15 -3.40 -10.77
CA ASP A 55 -0.88 -3.70 -12.17
C ASP A 55 -1.47 -5.08 -12.48
N MET A 56 -2.52 -5.12 -13.31
CA MET A 56 -3.27 -6.34 -13.61
C MET A 56 -2.42 -7.39 -14.34
N ALA A 57 -1.45 -6.96 -15.16
CA ALA A 57 -0.53 -7.89 -15.81
C ALA A 57 0.44 -8.51 -14.79
N ARG A 58 0.96 -7.69 -13.87
CA ARG A 58 1.83 -8.17 -12.78
C ARG A 58 1.08 -9.10 -11.81
N LEU A 59 -0.18 -8.80 -11.49
CA LEU A 59 -1.03 -9.66 -10.66
C LEU A 59 -1.30 -11.00 -11.36
N SER A 60 -1.66 -10.97 -12.65
CA SER A 60 -1.88 -12.17 -13.46
C SER A 60 -0.62 -13.05 -13.50
N ALA A 61 0.55 -12.46 -13.75
CA ALA A 61 1.82 -13.19 -13.75
C ALA A 61 2.15 -13.83 -12.38
N SER A 62 1.79 -13.14 -11.29
CA SER A 62 1.97 -13.65 -9.93
C SER A 62 1.07 -14.87 -9.66
N ILE A 63 -0.18 -14.84 -10.15
CA ILE A 63 -1.11 -15.98 -10.07
C ILE A 63 -0.58 -17.17 -10.87
N GLU A 64 -0.05 -16.97 -12.08
CA GLU A 64 0.58 -18.05 -12.86
C GLU A 64 1.78 -18.65 -12.12
N THR A 65 2.59 -17.81 -11.46
CA THR A 65 3.72 -18.28 -10.65
C THR A 65 3.24 -19.20 -9.53
N LEU A 66 2.13 -18.89 -8.86
CA LEU A 66 1.55 -19.73 -7.82
C LEU A 66 1.02 -21.08 -8.34
N LYS A 67 0.58 -21.15 -9.60
CA LYS A 67 0.22 -22.44 -10.21
C LYS A 67 1.43 -23.37 -10.29
N VAL A 68 2.60 -22.83 -10.61
CA VAL A 68 3.85 -23.59 -10.71
C VAL A 68 4.42 -23.91 -9.33
N SER A 69 4.55 -22.91 -8.45
CA SER A 69 5.26 -23.07 -7.18
C SER A 69 4.44 -23.73 -6.08
N MET A 70 3.12 -23.50 -6.05
CA MET A 70 2.23 -23.95 -4.98
C MET A 70 1.15 -24.93 -5.47
N GLY A 71 1.09 -25.22 -6.77
CA GLY A 71 0.07 -26.10 -7.34
C GLY A 71 -1.33 -25.50 -7.30
N LEU A 72 -1.46 -24.17 -7.39
CA LEU A 72 -2.77 -23.50 -7.48
C LEU A 72 -3.59 -24.08 -8.63
N LYS A 73 -4.82 -24.52 -8.34
CA LYS A 73 -5.72 -25.18 -9.30
C LYS A 73 -6.82 -24.23 -9.78
N GLY A 74 -7.33 -24.49 -10.97
CA GLY A 74 -8.43 -23.73 -11.57
C GLY A 74 -7.97 -22.51 -12.36
N ASN A 75 -8.93 -21.81 -12.96
CA ASN A 75 -8.69 -20.61 -13.75
C ASN A 75 -8.96 -19.35 -12.91
N VAL A 76 -8.04 -19.02 -12.01
CA VAL A 76 -8.11 -17.79 -11.20
C VAL A 76 -7.67 -16.62 -12.07
N ALA A 77 -8.59 -15.72 -12.38
CA ALA A 77 -8.29 -14.48 -13.12
C ALA A 77 -8.03 -13.32 -12.14
N ALA A 78 -7.18 -12.37 -12.53
CA ALA A 78 -6.80 -11.25 -11.68
C ALA A 78 -8.00 -10.38 -11.28
N GLU A 79 -8.98 -10.21 -12.16
CA GLU A 79 -10.22 -9.45 -11.95
C GLU A 79 -11.13 -10.09 -10.90
N GLN A 80 -10.96 -11.38 -10.62
CA GLN A 80 -11.67 -12.05 -9.53
C GLN A 80 -11.01 -11.81 -8.16
N VAL A 81 -9.76 -11.37 -8.15
CA VAL A 81 -8.95 -11.17 -6.95
C VAL A 81 -8.92 -9.69 -6.54
N PHE A 82 -8.93 -8.79 -7.52
CA PHE A 82 -8.89 -7.35 -7.26
C PHE A 82 -10.03 -6.62 -7.96
N ASP A 83 -10.86 -5.95 -7.16
CA ASP A 83 -11.89 -5.01 -7.61
C ASP A 83 -11.49 -3.58 -7.24
N GLY A 84 -11.06 -2.82 -8.24
CA GLY A 84 -10.66 -1.42 -8.07
C GLY A 84 -11.83 -0.42 -7.97
N SER A 85 -13.08 -0.86 -8.12
CA SER A 85 -14.25 0.05 -8.20
C SER A 85 -14.53 0.84 -6.92
N PHE A 86 -13.98 0.38 -5.78
CA PHE A 86 -14.08 1.06 -4.49
C PHE A 86 -12.95 2.05 -4.24
N LEU A 87 -11.96 2.13 -5.13
CA LEU A 87 -10.89 3.10 -5.00
C LEU A 87 -11.38 4.50 -5.37
N PRO A 88 -10.97 5.54 -4.62
CA PRO A 88 -11.12 6.92 -5.06
C PRO A 88 -10.44 7.17 -6.42
N ALA A 89 -10.76 8.31 -7.03
CA ALA A 89 -10.10 8.75 -8.25
C ALA A 89 -8.57 8.81 -8.07
N LYS A 90 -7.82 8.65 -9.15
CA LYS A 90 -6.35 8.58 -9.11
C LYS A 90 -5.74 9.79 -8.40
N GLU A 91 -6.27 10.97 -8.68
CA GLU A 91 -5.83 12.25 -8.16
C GLU A 91 -5.91 12.29 -6.62
N GLU A 92 -6.95 11.70 -6.05
CA GLU A 92 -7.15 11.59 -4.59
C GLU A 92 -6.24 10.54 -3.93
N ARG A 93 -5.63 9.66 -4.74
CA ARG A 93 -4.71 8.62 -4.28
C ARG A 93 -3.24 9.00 -4.44
N MET A 94 -2.95 10.17 -4.99
CA MET A 94 -1.58 10.66 -5.13
C MET A 94 -1.03 11.04 -3.75
N LEU A 95 0.18 10.58 -3.46
CA LEU A 95 0.86 10.91 -2.20
C LEU A 95 1.70 12.18 -2.38
N PRO A 96 1.68 13.10 -1.40
CA PRO A 96 2.48 14.32 -1.43
C PRO A 96 3.97 14.01 -1.38
#